data_AF-A0A1W9X677-F1
#
_entry.id   AF-A0A1W9X677-F1
#
_cell.length_a   1.000
_cell.length_b   1.000
_cell.length_c   1.000
_cell.angle_alpha   90.00
_cell.angle_beta   90.00
_cell.angle_gamma   90.00
#
_symmetry.space_group_name_H-M   'P 1'
#
loop_
_entity.id
_entity.type
_entity.pdbx_description
1 polymer ?
#
loop_
_entity_poly.entity_id
_entity_poly.type
_entity_poly.pdbx_seq_one_letter_code
_entity_poly.pdbx_strand_id
1 'polypeptide(L)'
;MALTSYAIDKLEKHFLGVASFAMPIHFEIALFLTGEGLKENSPQSEVSDPNYIRQSIKFDINKQSSAVSFKGFTVAMTITYAALIDKSKNKILTFGALETPSILAVGEPFYLPVGAVTLLFDEGHL
;
A
#
# COMPACT_ATOMS: atom_id res chain seq x y z
N MET A 1 -9.07 -5.31 0.46
CA MET A 1 -7.75 -5.04 1.08
C MET A 1 -7.69 -5.71 2.45
N ALA A 2 -6.51 -6.07 2.94
CA ALA A 2 -6.31 -6.72 4.23
C ALA A 2 -5.33 -5.92 5.10
N LEU A 3 -5.63 -5.79 6.40
CA LEU A 3 -4.72 -5.23 7.39
C LEU A 3 -3.57 -6.19 7.67
N THR A 4 -2.38 -5.63 7.89
CA THR A 4 -1.23 -6.39 8.35
C THR A 4 -1.26 -6.58 9.86
N SER A 5 -0.47 -7.53 10.37
CA SER A 5 -0.29 -7.74 11.81
C SER A 5 0.21 -6.47 12.52
N TYR A 6 1.02 -5.64 11.83
CA TYR A 6 1.48 -4.35 12.36
C TYR A 6 0.33 -3.34 12.55
N ALA A 7 -0.57 -3.24 11.57
CA ALA A 7 -1.72 -2.35 11.68
C ALA A 7 -2.69 -2.82 12.77
N ILE A 8 -2.91 -4.12 12.88
CA ILE A 8 -3.76 -4.72 13.92
C ILE A 8 -3.18 -4.44 15.31
N ASP A 9 -1.90 -4.73 15.55
CA ASP A 9 -1.24 -4.49 16.85
C ASP A 9 -1.30 -3.01 17.27
N LYS A 10 -1.14 -2.08 16.32
CA LYS A 10 -1.30 -0.64 16.59
C LYS A 10 -2.72 -0.29 17.02
N LEU A 11 -3.73 -0.84 16.35
CA LEU A 11 -5.14 -0.58 16.67
C LEU A 11 -5.51 -1.19 18.02
N GLU A 12 -5.09 -2.43 18.30
CA GLU A 12 -5.32 -3.09 19.58
C GLU A 12 -4.67 -2.34 20.75
N LYS A 13 -3.39 -1.97 20.63
CA LYS A 13 -2.69 -1.22 21.69
C LYS A 13 -3.31 0.14 21.95
N HIS A 14 -3.84 0.79 20.91
CA HIS A 14 -4.59 2.02 21.06
C HIS A 14 -5.91 1.78 21.80
N PHE A 15 -6.69 0.81 21.35
CA PHE A 15 -7.99 0.48 21.93
C PHE A 15 -7.89 0.10 23.40
N LEU A 16 -6.87 -0.68 23.76
CA LEU A 16 -6.61 -1.10 25.14
C LEU A 16 -5.98 0.01 26.00
N GLY A 17 -5.71 1.20 25.45
CA GLY A 17 -5.08 2.31 26.18
C GLY A 17 -3.63 2.05 26.59
N VAL A 18 -2.99 1.00 26.04
CA VAL A 18 -1.62 0.59 26.36
C VAL A 18 -0.60 1.48 25.64
N ALA A 19 -0.98 2.10 24.53
CA ALA A 19 -0.18 3.08 23.81
C ALA A 19 -1.03 4.20 23.20
N SER A 20 -0.50 5.42 23.17
CA SER A 20 -1.11 6.51 22.41
C SER A 20 -1.02 6.23 20.91
N PHE A 21 -2.14 6.37 20.19
CA PHE A 21 -2.13 6.25 18.74
C PHE A 21 -1.48 7.47 18.10
N ALA A 22 -0.45 7.23 17.30
CA ALA A 22 0.12 8.21 16.38
C ALA A 22 -0.20 7.77 14.95
N MET A 23 -1.07 8.54 14.29
CA MET A 23 -1.38 8.34 12.89
C MET A 23 -0.09 8.49 12.06
N PRO A 24 0.19 7.57 11.11
CA PRO A 24 1.27 7.79 10.16
C PRO A 24 1.00 9.08 9.37
N ILE A 25 2.00 9.96 9.29
CA ILE A 25 1.90 11.25 8.58
C ILE A 25 2.40 11.15 7.13
N HIS A 26 3.17 10.11 6.81
CA HIS A 26 3.76 9.89 5.50
C HIS A 26 3.43 8.48 5.02
N PHE A 27 2.63 8.41 3.97
CA PHE A 27 2.24 7.17 3.34
C PHE A 27 2.96 7.00 2.01
N GLU A 28 3.30 5.76 1.69
CA GLU A 28 3.81 5.38 0.38
C GLU A 28 3.01 4.21 -0.19
N ILE A 29 2.87 4.15 -1.51
CA ILE A 29 2.43 2.95 -2.22
C ILE A 29 3.67 2.22 -2.74
N ALA A 30 3.70 0.92 -2.45
CA ALA A 30 4.60 -0.04 -3.07
C ALA A 30 3.83 -1.06 -3.91
N LEU A 31 4.47 -1.56 -4.97
CA LEU A 31 3.93 -2.55 -5.90
C LEU A 31 4.64 -3.89 -5.71
N PHE A 32 3.90 -4.99 -5.83
CA PHE A 32 4.40 -6.34 -5.62
C PHE A 32 3.91 -7.30 -6.70
N LEU A 33 4.75 -8.29 -6.99
CA LEU A 33 4.48 -9.35 -7.95
C LEU A 33 3.69 -10.51 -7.34
N THR A 34 3.73 -10.65 -6.01
CA THR A 34 2.98 -11.66 -5.23
C THR A 34 2.56 -11.09 -3.87
N GLY A 35 1.68 -11.81 -3.16
CA GLY A 35 1.21 -11.43 -1.83
C GLY A 35 2.06 -11.96 -0.66
N GLU A 36 3.12 -12.72 -0.93
CA GLU A 36 3.85 -13.47 0.09
C GLU A 36 4.57 -12.56 1.10
N GLY A 37 4.33 -12.83 2.38
CA GLY A 37 4.93 -12.09 3.50
C GLY A 37 4.38 -10.67 3.72
N LEU A 38 3.40 -10.20 2.92
CA LEU A 38 2.81 -8.87 3.08
C LEU A 38 2.09 -8.71 4.43
N LYS A 39 1.35 -9.74 4.86
CA LYS A 39 0.60 -9.73 6.11
C LYS A 39 1.51 -9.65 7.34
N GLU A 40 2.63 -10.37 7.29
CA GLU A 40 3.65 -10.45 8.35
C GLU A 40 4.66 -9.31 8.28
N ASN A 41 4.53 -8.38 7.32
CA ASN A 41 5.45 -7.28 7.13
C ASN A 41 6.89 -7.71 6.78
N SER A 42 6.99 -8.81 6.02
CA SER A 42 8.24 -9.39 5.50
C SER A 42 8.09 -9.71 4.01
N PRO A 43 7.78 -8.71 3.15
CA PRO A 43 7.51 -8.93 1.74
C PRO A 43 8.72 -9.57 1.03
N GLN A 44 8.45 -10.52 0.13
CA GLN A 44 9.50 -11.18 -0.66
C GLN A 44 9.59 -10.68 -2.11
N SER A 45 8.52 -10.06 -2.63
CA SER A 45 8.36 -9.79 -4.06
C SER A 45 7.99 -8.35 -4.37
N GLU A 46 8.61 -7.38 -3.67
CA GLU A 46 8.50 -5.98 -4.09
C GLU A 46 9.13 -5.81 -5.46
N VAL A 47 8.56 -4.94 -6.30
CA VAL A 47 9.12 -4.64 -7.63
C VAL A 47 10.58 -4.21 -7.49
N SER A 48 11.45 -4.86 -8.25
CA SER A 48 12.87 -4.53 -8.34
C SER A 48 13.19 -4.09 -9.77
N ASP A 49 13.17 -2.78 -10.01
CA ASP A 49 13.49 -2.17 -11.30
C ASP A 49 14.16 -0.80 -11.07
N PRO A 50 15.16 -0.39 -11.88
CA PRO A 50 15.83 0.90 -11.71
C PRO A 50 14.90 2.12 -11.80
N ASN A 51 13.80 2.02 -12.54
CA ASN A 51 12.80 3.08 -12.66
C ASN A 51 11.71 3.02 -11.58
N TYR A 52 11.68 1.94 -10.79
CA TYR A 52 10.74 1.79 -9.70
C TYR A 52 11.23 2.54 -8.47
N ILE A 53 10.39 3.46 -8.00
CA ILE A 53 10.47 4.04 -6.67
C ILE A 53 9.08 4.01 -6.06
N ARG A 54 9.01 3.75 -4.75
CA ARG A 54 7.76 3.89 -3.99
C ARG A 54 7.24 5.31 -4.12
N GLN A 55 5.93 5.43 -4.28
CA GLN A 55 5.31 6.72 -4.53
C GLN A 55 4.67 7.24 -3.26
N SER A 56 4.91 8.51 -2.95
CA SER A 56 4.23 9.16 -1.83
C SER A 56 2.76 9.36 -2.18
N ILE A 57 1.89 9.10 -1.21
CA ILE A 57 0.45 9.25 -1.36
C ILE A 57 -0.10 10.11 -0.23
N LYS A 58 -1.09 10.93 -0.55
CA LYS A 58 -1.86 11.69 0.43
C LYS A 58 -3.32 11.25 0.38
N PHE A 59 -4.00 11.34 1.51
CA PHE A 59 -5.44 11.14 1.58
C PHE A 59 -6.10 12.50 1.86
N ASP A 60 -7.20 12.77 1.16
CA ASP A 60 -8.01 13.97 1.39
C ASP A 60 -9.00 13.78 2.55
N ILE A 61 -9.82 14.81 2.80
CA ILE A 61 -10.87 14.78 3.84
C ILE A 61 -11.93 13.70 3.59
N ASN A 62 -12.08 13.25 2.33
CA ASN A 62 -13.02 12.21 1.92
C ASN A 62 -12.35 10.82 1.92
N LYS A 63 -11.14 10.71 2.48
CA LYS A 63 -10.36 9.46 2.57
C LYS A 63 -9.97 8.90 1.20
N GLN A 64 -9.97 9.73 0.15
CA GLN A 64 -9.55 9.36 -1.20
C GLN A 64 -8.07 9.62 -1.38
N SER A 65 -7.38 8.68 -2.03
CA SER A 65 -5.97 8.82 -2.39
C SER A 65 -5.76 9.90 -3.44
N SER A 66 -4.65 10.64 -3.34
CA SER A 66 -4.08 11.38 -4.47
C SER A 66 -3.72 10.43 -5.61
N ALA A 67 -3.68 10.95 -6.84
CA ALA A 67 -3.16 10.20 -7.97
C ALA A 67 -1.70 9.81 -7.75
N VAL A 68 -1.33 8.63 -8.26
CA VAL A 68 0.03 8.09 -8.17
C VAL A 68 0.48 7.64 -9.56
N SER A 69 1.71 7.98 -9.93
CA SER A 69 2.29 7.60 -11.22
C SER A 69 3.65 6.96 -11.01
N PHE A 70 3.82 5.75 -11.53
CA PHE A 70 5.08 5.06 -11.61
C PHE A 70 5.62 5.21 -13.03
N LYS A 71 6.92 5.49 -13.13
CA LYS A 71 7.60 5.52 -14.42
C LYS A 71 7.52 4.15 -15.08
N GLY A 72 7.61 4.14 -16.41
CA GLY A 72 7.67 2.89 -17.15
C GLY A 72 8.88 2.04 -16.74
N PHE A 73 8.65 0.75 -16.57
CA PHE A 73 9.66 -0.20 -16.13
C PHE A 73 10.60 -0.58 -17.27
N THR A 74 11.82 -0.97 -16.93
CA THR A 74 12.83 -1.42 -17.90
C THR A 74 12.59 -2.84 -18.40
N VAL A 75 11.83 -3.63 -17.63
CA VAL A 75 11.40 -4.99 -17.95
C VAL A 75 9.89 -5.09 -17.81
N ALA A 76 9.29 -5.91 -18.67
CA ALA A 76 7.87 -6.21 -18.57
C ALA A 76 7.61 -6.99 -17.27
N MET A 77 6.56 -6.62 -16.55
CA MET A 77 6.21 -7.24 -15.29
C MET A 77 4.71 -7.24 -15.05
N THR A 78 4.25 -8.22 -14.27
CA THR A 78 2.84 -8.33 -13.89
C THR A 78 2.70 -7.94 -12.43
N ILE A 79 2.12 -6.75 -12.21
CA ILE A 79 1.82 -6.29 -10.86
C ILE A 79 0.51 -6.93 -10.41
N THR A 80 0.53 -7.57 -9.24
CA THR A 80 -0.63 -8.28 -8.71
C THR A 80 -1.09 -7.71 -7.37
N TYR A 81 -0.20 -7.06 -6.60
CA TYR A 81 -0.54 -6.43 -5.33
C TYR A 81 -0.01 -5.00 -5.24
N ALA A 82 -0.75 -4.18 -4.49
CA ALA A 82 -0.29 -2.90 -4.00
C ALA A 82 -0.38 -2.87 -2.47
N ALA A 83 0.57 -2.22 -1.82
CA ALA A 83 0.58 -2.07 -0.38
C ALA A 83 0.79 -0.61 0.04
N LEU A 84 0.05 -0.20 1.07
CA LEU A 84 0.20 1.09 1.72
C LEU A 84 1.20 0.96 2.85
N ILE A 85 2.22 1.80 2.86
CA ILE A 85 3.35 1.75 3.80
C ILE A 85 3.35 2.99 4.68
N ASP A 86 3.52 2.77 5.99
CA ASP A 86 3.95 3.78 6.95
C ASP A 86 5.44 4.05 6.73
N LYS A 87 5.76 5.14 6.02
CA LYS A 87 7.14 5.49 5.65
C LYS A 87 8.03 5.69 6.88
N SER A 88 7.47 6.24 7.96
CA SER A 88 8.22 6.54 9.18
C SER A 88 8.75 5.28 9.88
N LYS A 89 8.08 4.15 9.68
CA LYS A 89 8.49 2.85 10.25
C LYS A 89 8.94 1.84 9.19
N ASN A 90 8.79 2.18 7.91
CA ASN A 90 8.97 1.26 6.79
C ASN A 90 8.16 -0.04 6.99
N LYS A 91 6.91 0.12 7.41
CA LYS A 91 6.00 -1.00 7.71
C LYS A 91 4.76 -0.93 6.84
N ILE A 92 4.40 -2.04 6.22
CA ILE A 92 3.14 -2.17 5.50
C ILE A 92 1.98 -2.02 6.50
N LEU A 93 0.98 -1.20 6.17
CA LEU A 93 -0.25 -1.03 6.95
C LEU A 93 -1.34 -1.95 6.44
N THR A 94 -1.59 -1.89 5.13
CA THR A 94 -2.60 -2.65 4.42
C THR A 94 -2.11 -2.99 3.03
N PHE A 95 -2.63 -4.06 2.46
CA PHE A 95 -2.33 -4.48 1.09
C PHE A 95 -3.57 -5.04 0.40
N GLY A 96 -3.57 -5.06 -0.92
CA GLY A 96 -4.66 -5.60 -1.71
C GLY A 96 -4.15 -6.15 -3.02
N ALA A 97 -4.78 -7.23 -3.47
CA ALA A 97 -4.63 -7.68 -4.84
C ALA A 97 -5.29 -6.64 -5.77
N LEU A 98 -4.69 -6.40 -6.93
CA LEU A 98 -5.34 -5.67 -8.01
C LEU A 98 -6.43 -6.56 -8.62
N GLU A 99 -7.63 -6.02 -8.83
CA GLU A 99 -8.74 -6.79 -9.41
C GLU A 99 -8.40 -7.36 -10.78
N THR A 100 -7.65 -6.59 -11.56
CA THR A 100 -7.04 -7.03 -12.82
C THR A 100 -5.53 -6.89 -12.70
N PRO A 101 -4.75 -7.99 -12.70
CA PRO A 101 -3.30 -7.93 -12.77
C PRO A 101 -2.87 -7.06 -13.94
N SER A 102 -2.03 -6.07 -13.69
CA SER A 102 -1.58 -5.14 -14.72
C SER A 102 -0.28 -5.67 -15.30
N ILE A 103 -0.34 -6.19 -16.53
CA ILE A 103 0.85 -6.48 -17.33
C ILE A 103 1.32 -5.15 -17.90
N LEU A 104 2.48 -4.71 -17.45
CA LEU A 104 3.08 -3.46 -17.90
C LEU A 104 4.15 -3.78 -18.92
N ALA A 105 3.96 -3.28 -20.14
CA ALA A 105 4.99 -3.37 -21.17
C ALA A 105 6.18 -2.47 -20.80
N VAL A 106 7.34 -2.77 -21.38
CA VAL A 106 8.55 -1.96 -21.18
C VAL A 106 8.28 -0.52 -21.59
N GLY A 107 8.61 0.42 -20.70
CA GLY A 107 8.44 1.85 -20.94
C GLY A 107 7.03 2.40 -20.73
N GLU A 108 6.02 1.56 -20.49
CA GLU A 108 4.67 2.04 -20.20
C GLU A 108 4.51 2.47 -18.74
N PRO A 109 4.10 3.72 -18.46
CA PRO A 109 3.88 4.18 -17.10
C PRO A 109 2.67 3.48 -16.49
N PHE A 110 2.73 3.22 -15.19
CA PHE A 110 1.59 2.73 -14.42
C PHE A 110 0.96 3.86 -13.62
N TYR A 111 -0.33 4.07 -13.84
CA TYR A 111 -1.07 5.17 -13.22
C TYR A 111 -2.20 4.64 -12.34
N LEU A 112 -2.23 5.12 -11.11
CA LEU A 112 -3.35 4.96 -10.20
C LEU A 112 -4.08 6.31 -10.10
N PRO A 113 -5.35 6.40 -10.51
CA PRO A 113 -6.12 7.65 -10.43
C PRO A 113 -6.39 8.07 -8.98
N VAL A 114 -6.89 9.29 -8.82
CA VAL A 114 -7.44 9.75 -7.53
C VAL A 114 -8.51 8.76 -7.06
N GLY A 115 -8.51 8.43 -5.77
CA GLY A 115 -9.46 7.48 -5.17
C GLY A 115 -9.20 6.00 -5.49
N ALA A 116 -8.17 5.67 -6.27
CA ALA A 116 -7.80 4.27 -6.54
C ALA A 116 -7.51 3.47 -5.27
N VAL A 117 -7.05 4.14 -4.21
CA VAL A 117 -7.01 3.59 -2.86
C VAL A 117 -8.01 4.35 -2.00
N THR A 118 -9.00 3.62 -1.50
CA THR A 118 -9.98 4.13 -0.55
C THR A 118 -9.81 3.44 0.79
N LEU A 119 -9.69 4.22 1.87
CA LEU A 119 -9.67 3.69 3.23
C LEU A 119 -11.12 3.53 3.70
N LEU A 120 -11.67 2.32 3.55
CA LEU A 120 -12.95 1.96 4.14
C LEU A 120 -12.72 1.41 5.55
N PHE A 121 -13.25 2.11 6.54
CA PHE A 121 -13.47 1.53 7.85
C PHE A 121 -14.84 0.86 7.77
N ASP A 122 -14.88 -0.46 7.97
CA ASP A 122 -16.15 -1.16 8.07
C ASP A 122 -16.84 -0.66 9.35
N GLU A 123 -17.95 0.06 9.22
CA GLU A 123 -18.74 0.57 10.35
C GLU A 123 -19.55 -0.57 11.03
N GLY A 124 -19.21 -1.84 10.75
CA GLY A 124 -20.07 -2.99 11.01
C GLY A 124 -19.82 -3.81 12.29
N HIS A 125 -18.75 -3.58 13.08
CA HIS A 125 -18.52 -4.35 14.31
C HIS A 125 -17.85 -3.52 15.42
N LEU A 126 -18.66 -3.00 16.33
CA LEU A 126 -18.32 -2.72 17.73
C LEU A 126 -19.33 -3.42 18.63
#